data_AF-A0AAV0TDR7-F1
#
_entry.id   AF-A0AAV0TDR7-F1
#
_cell.length_a   1.000
_cell.length_b   1.000
_cell.length_c   1.000
_cell.angle_alpha   90.00
_cell.angle_beta   90.00
_cell.angle_gamma   90.00
#
_symmetry.space_group_name_H-M   'P 1'
#
loop_
_entity.id
_entity.type
_entity.pdbx_description
1 polymer ?
#
loop_
_entity_poly.entity_id
_entity_poly.type
_entity_poly.pdbx_seq_one_letter_code
_entity_poly.pdbx_strand_id
1 'polypeptide(L)'
;MDVIVLGCDSKNRRLNPSVLVRNLATNTNVLIDCGKTFREAALRIFPKIGVSAIHSLVLTHDHADALLGMDDLREVQAHVETVDPVTKELYKIPPEAMKVHCSLCTSHDVIVKFPYLIDNEPLPPSGEAVPKPFRWTAKLQVDPFNPWEPFEACDIKFLPFPVIHGAGYTSFGFEFGSEVGARFVYISDVSEIPDETKAFLNDANKPQIDVLLIDALYLEKYHSTHMNLQKVMEETVTFKPKRLLLTGMSHDFDYPKHSIELLKMGHGKGLNIEMTYDGLRIAFP
;
A
#
# COMPACT_ATOMS: atom_id res chain seq x y z
N MET A 1 16.60 -14.69 -24.88
CA MET A 1 16.20 -13.75 -23.83
C MET A 1 15.75 -12.49 -24.54
N ASP A 2 14.46 -12.16 -24.47
CA ASP A 2 13.98 -10.86 -24.93
C ASP A 2 14.57 -9.80 -23.98
N VAL A 3 15.17 -8.73 -24.53
CA VAL A 3 15.76 -7.65 -23.73
C VAL A 3 14.64 -6.72 -23.29
N ILE A 4 14.36 -6.65 -21.97
CA ILE A 4 13.40 -5.69 -21.42
C ILE A 4 14.03 -4.30 -21.35
N VAL A 5 13.41 -3.34 -22.02
CA VAL A 5 13.90 -1.96 -22.09
C VAL A 5 13.50 -1.18 -20.84
N LEU A 6 14.47 -0.64 -20.11
CA LEU A 6 14.30 0.10 -18.85
C LEU A 6 14.60 1.61 -18.98
N GLY A 7 14.24 2.24 -20.11
CA GLY A 7 14.40 3.69 -20.30
C GLY A 7 13.68 4.52 -19.22
N CYS A 8 14.02 5.81 -19.10
CA CYS A 8 13.55 6.68 -18.00
C CYS A 8 12.01 6.74 -17.86
N ASP A 9 11.28 6.63 -18.97
CA ASP A 9 9.80 6.62 -19.01
C ASP A 9 9.21 5.23 -19.32
N SER A 10 10.03 4.18 -19.25
CA SER A 10 9.57 2.83 -19.50
C SER A 10 8.64 2.35 -18.39
N LYS A 11 7.46 1.84 -18.77
CA LYS A 11 6.52 1.18 -17.86
C LYS A 11 7.05 -0.17 -17.31
N ASN A 12 8.19 -0.64 -17.81
CA ASN A 12 8.94 -1.76 -17.24
C ASN A 12 9.82 -1.36 -16.06
N ARG A 13 10.12 -0.06 -15.88
CA ARG A 13 10.80 0.43 -14.69
C ARG A 13 9.75 0.54 -13.58
N ARG A 14 9.74 -0.45 -12.68
CA ARG A 14 8.77 -0.58 -11.61
C ARG A 14 9.44 -0.43 -10.24
N LEU A 15 8.73 0.21 -9.32
CA LEU A 15 9.13 0.34 -7.92
C LEU A 15 8.51 -0.80 -7.09
N ASN A 16 8.75 -0.83 -5.78
CA ASN A 16 8.05 -1.74 -4.89
C ASN A 16 6.53 -1.47 -4.94
N PRO A 17 5.70 -2.51 -4.79
CA PRO A 17 4.25 -2.36 -4.70
C PRO A 17 3.88 -1.34 -3.62
N SER A 18 3.05 -0.36 -3.99
CA SER A 18 2.51 0.66 -3.10
C SER A 18 1.34 1.35 -3.78
N VAL A 19 0.35 1.79 -2.99
CA VAL A 19 -0.82 2.52 -3.46
C VAL A 19 -0.98 3.79 -2.66
N LEU A 20 -1.18 4.93 -3.34
CA LEU A 20 -1.57 6.18 -2.70
C LEU A 20 -3.07 6.39 -2.88
N VAL A 21 -3.83 6.31 -1.79
CA VAL A 21 -5.26 6.61 -1.75
C VAL A 21 -5.43 8.07 -1.35
N ARG A 22 -6.17 8.85 -2.15
CA ARG A 22 -6.35 10.28 -1.95
C ARG A 22 -7.81 10.59 -1.64
N ASN A 23 -8.06 11.21 -0.49
CA ASN A 23 -9.34 11.83 -0.21
C ASN A 23 -9.29 13.27 -0.72
N LEU A 24 -9.93 13.54 -1.86
CA LEU A 24 -9.89 14.88 -2.46
C LEU A 24 -10.79 15.89 -1.74
N ALA A 25 -11.78 15.44 -0.96
CA ALA A 25 -12.68 16.31 -0.22
C ALA A 25 -11.98 16.96 0.99
N THR A 26 -11.14 16.20 1.68
CA THR A 26 -10.36 16.68 2.83
C THR A 26 -8.89 16.96 2.51
N ASN A 27 -8.47 16.69 1.26
CA ASN A 27 -7.09 16.83 0.78
C ASN A 27 -6.06 16.01 1.59
N THR A 28 -6.49 14.87 2.10
CA THR A 28 -5.66 13.94 2.87
C THR A 28 -5.24 12.73 2.02
N ASN A 29 -4.13 12.09 2.38
CA ASN A 29 -3.56 10.99 1.61
C ASN A 29 -3.16 9.84 2.53
N VAL A 30 -3.59 8.62 2.19
CA VAL A 30 -3.22 7.36 2.83
C VAL A 30 -2.26 6.62 1.92
N LEU A 31 -1.09 6.25 2.43
CA LEU A 31 -0.14 5.39 1.71
C LEU A 31 -0.38 3.94 2.16
N ILE A 32 -0.55 3.02 1.22
CA ILE A 32 -0.49 1.58 1.49
C ILE A 32 0.89 1.08 1.07
N ASP A 33 1.63 0.54 2.03
CA ASP A 33 3.03 0.12 1.95
C ASP A 33 4.03 1.24 1.63
N CYS A 34 5.13 1.27 2.39
CA CYS A 34 6.23 2.22 2.30
C CYS A 34 7.56 1.47 2.13
N GLY A 35 7.75 0.87 0.95
CA GLY A 35 8.94 0.07 0.65
C GLY A 35 10.24 0.84 0.46
N LYS A 36 11.37 0.12 0.35
CA LYS A 36 12.71 0.67 0.10
C LYS A 36 12.85 1.59 -1.13
N THR A 37 11.91 1.56 -2.06
CA THR A 37 11.88 2.45 -3.25
C THR A 37 10.94 3.65 -3.09
N PHE A 38 10.37 3.85 -1.91
CA PHE A 38 9.40 4.90 -1.61
C PHE A 38 9.91 6.30 -1.94
N ARG A 39 11.14 6.66 -1.55
CA ARG A 39 11.72 7.97 -1.86
C ARG A 39 11.71 8.27 -3.36
N GLU A 40 12.06 7.28 -4.18
CA GLU A 40 12.01 7.42 -5.63
C GLU A 40 10.56 7.59 -6.12
N ALA A 41 9.61 6.82 -5.57
CA ALA A 41 8.19 6.95 -5.88
C ALA A 41 7.67 8.36 -5.58
N ALA A 42 7.95 8.87 -4.38
CA ALA A 42 7.55 10.19 -3.93
C ALA A 42 8.09 11.28 -4.86
N LEU A 43 9.39 11.27 -5.15
CA LEU A 43 10.02 12.26 -6.04
C LEU A 43 9.48 12.21 -7.48
N ARG A 44 9.22 11.01 -8.02
CA ARG A 44 8.74 10.84 -9.40
C ARG A 44 7.26 11.17 -9.56
N ILE A 45 6.44 10.85 -8.55
CA ILE A 45 4.98 10.83 -8.69
C ILE A 45 4.32 12.00 -7.97
N PHE A 46 4.69 12.31 -6.72
CA PHE A 46 3.95 13.27 -5.88
C PHE A 46 3.87 14.68 -6.49
N PRO A 47 4.96 15.28 -7.03
CA PRO A 47 4.87 16.58 -7.69
C PRO A 47 3.90 16.60 -8.87
N LYS A 48 3.75 15.47 -9.60
CA LYS A 48 2.86 15.35 -10.76
C LYS A 48 1.39 15.22 -10.40
N ILE A 49 1.06 14.96 -9.13
CA ILE A 49 -0.31 14.86 -8.60
C ILE A 49 -0.65 15.94 -7.58
N GLY A 50 0.28 16.85 -7.29
CA GLY A 50 0.09 17.89 -6.28
C GLY A 50 -0.02 17.32 -4.87
N VAL A 51 0.72 16.24 -4.56
CA VAL A 51 0.80 15.68 -3.21
C VAL A 51 2.04 16.22 -2.53
N SER A 52 1.86 16.76 -1.33
CA SER A 52 2.95 17.30 -0.50
C SER A 52 3.03 16.63 0.88
N ALA A 53 2.03 15.82 1.25
CA ALA A 53 1.95 15.20 2.55
C ALA A 53 1.20 13.86 2.53
N ILE A 54 1.65 12.93 3.35
CA ILE A 54 0.99 11.70 3.75
C ILE A 54 0.46 11.91 5.17
N HIS A 55 -0.76 11.42 5.41
CA HIS A 55 -1.50 11.65 6.65
C HIS A 55 -1.70 10.35 7.43
N SER A 56 -1.71 9.21 6.75
CA SER A 56 -1.76 7.89 7.36
C SER A 56 -1.03 6.85 6.51
N LEU A 57 -0.46 5.85 7.16
CA LEU A 57 0.20 4.70 6.56
C LEU A 57 -0.60 3.43 6.89
N VAL A 58 -0.83 2.59 5.89
CA VAL A 58 -1.38 1.24 6.02
C VAL A 58 -0.29 0.27 5.56
N LEU A 59 -0.01 -0.76 6.34
CA LEU A 59 0.95 -1.80 5.97
C LEU A 59 0.24 -3.13 5.74
N THR A 60 0.55 -3.78 4.63
CA THR A 60 0.09 -5.15 4.31
C THR A 60 0.81 -6.17 5.20
N HIS A 61 2.13 -6.03 5.35
CA HIS A 61 3.00 -6.96 6.07
C HIS A 61 4.36 -6.32 6.43
N ASP A 62 5.29 -7.08 7.03
CA ASP A 62 6.52 -6.54 7.64
C ASP A 62 7.81 -6.70 6.79
N HIS A 63 7.70 -7.13 5.53
CA HIS A 63 8.88 -7.30 4.68
C HIS A 63 9.48 -5.98 4.19
N ALA A 64 10.70 -6.11 3.68
CA ALA A 64 11.55 -4.97 3.37
C ALA A 64 10.97 -4.02 2.30
N ASP A 65 10.30 -4.60 1.32
CA ASP A 65 9.59 -3.92 0.25
C ASP A 65 8.24 -3.33 0.66
N ALA A 66 7.73 -3.64 1.85
CA ALA A 66 6.53 -3.01 2.41
C ALA A 66 6.85 -1.90 3.43
N LEU A 67 8.00 -1.93 4.13
CA LEU A 67 8.25 -0.96 5.23
C LEU A 67 9.62 -0.26 5.28
N LEU A 68 10.64 -0.61 4.50
CA LEU A 68 11.97 0.01 4.66
C LEU A 68 12.08 1.46 4.15
N GLY A 69 11.04 2.00 3.52
CA GLY A 69 10.95 3.41 3.14
C GLY A 69 10.40 4.32 4.23
N MET A 70 9.94 3.76 5.37
CA MET A 70 9.30 4.54 6.44
C MET A 70 10.18 5.66 6.99
N ASP A 71 11.51 5.50 6.92
CA ASP A 71 12.47 6.52 7.33
C ASP A 71 12.38 7.80 6.50
N ASP A 72 12.04 7.69 5.20
CA ASP A 72 11.88 8.82 4.29
C ASP A 72 10.54 9.56 4.49
N LEU A 73 9.62 9.03 5.32
CA LEU A 73 8.35 9.72 5.64
C LEU A 73 8.58 11.07 6.33
N ARG A 74 9.75 11.29 6.94
CA ARG A 74 10.14 12.57 7.56
C ARG A 74 9.98 13.77 6.61
N GLU A 75 10.15 13.54 5.30
CA GLU A 75 10.12 14.59 4.27
C GLU A 75 8.70 14.87 3.76
N VAL A 76 7.77 13.95 4.00
CA VAL A 76 6.40 14.01 3.46
C VAL A 76 5.33 13.80 4.53
N GLN A 77 5.68 13.87 5.81
CA GLN A 77 4.69 13.90 6.87
C GLN A 77 4.01 15.27 6.88
N ALA A 78 2.69 15.29 7.08
CA ALA A 78 1.95 16.52 7.30
C ALA A 78 2.59 17.31 8.46
N HIS A 79 2.86 18.60 8.23
CA HIS A 79 3.57 19.46 9.18
C HIS A 79 2.91 20.83 9.29
N VAL A 80 3.14 21.46 10.43
CA VAL A 80 2.89 22.88 10.66
C VAL A 80 4.21 23.61 10.84
N GLU A 81 4.23 24.88 10.46
CA GLU A 81 5.37 25.75 10.70
C GLU A 81 5.34 26.26 12.14
N THR A 82 6.46 26.12 12.84
CA THR A 82 6.68 26.65 14.19
C THR A 82 8.00 27.39 14.24
N VAL A 83 8.17 28.29 15.21
CA VAL A 83 9.40 29.06 15.40
C VAL A 83 10.03 28.67 16.72
N ASP A 84 11.31 28.30 16.69
CA ASP A 84 12.04 27.99 17.92
C ASP A 84 12.15 29.25 18.80
N PRO A 85 11.75 29.17 20.08
CA PRO A 85 11.70 30.33 20.95
C PRO A 85 13.08 30.92 21.26
N VAL A 86 14.15 30.12 21.16
CA VAL A 86 15.54 30.46 21.45
C VAL A 86 16.29 30.87 20.18
N THR A 87 16.34 30.00 19.16
CA THR A 87 17.12 30.24 17.94
C THR A 87 16.41 31.14 16.94
N LYS A 88 15.08 31.31 17.07
CA LYS A 88 14.19 31.98 16.12
C LYS A 88 14.14 31.33 14.74
N GLU A 89 14.64 30.11 14.60
CA GLU A 89 14.60 29.36 13.35
C GLU A 89 13.18 28.83 13.10
N LEU A 90 12.83 28.76 11.81
CA LEU A 90 11.59 28.16 11.36
C LEU A 90 11.77 26.63 11.28
N TYR A 91 10.93 25.91 12.00
CA TYR A 91 10.86 24.46 11.96
C TYR A 91 9.53 23.99 11.38
N LYS A 92 9.58 22.88 10.66
CA LYS A 92 8.40 22.16 10.18
C LYS A 92 8.24 20.93 11.04
N ILE A 93 7.19 20.89 11.84
CA ILE A 93 6.96 19.79 12.78
C ILE A 93 5.61 19.14 12.50
N PRO A 94 5.51 17.80 12.58
CA PRO A 94 4.21 17.15 12.59
C PRO A 94 3.42 17.59 13.83
N PRO A 95 2.17 18.08 13.67
CA PRO A 95 1.33 18.47 14.81
C PRO A 95 0.94 17.24 15.64
N GLU A 96 0.77 16.09 14.99
CA GLU A 96 0.41 14.81 15.59
C GLU A 96 1.24 13.69 14.95
N ALA A 97 1.38 12.56 15.65
CA ALA A 97 2.01 11.39 15.10
C ALA A 97 1.15 10.80 13.97
N MET A 98 1.79 10.45 12.84
CA MET A 98 1.13 9.78 11.74
C MET A 98 0.76 8.36 12.16
N LYS A 99 -0.51 7.99 11.98
CA LYS A 99 -0.97 6.64 12.26
C LYS A 99 -0.39 5.63 11.27
N VAL A 100 0.06 4.49 11.80
CA VAL A 100 0.53 3.34 11.05
C VAL A 100 -0.40 2.17 11.34
N HIS A 101 -1.38 1.97 10.47
CA HIS A 101 -2.33 0.87 10.56
C HIS A 101 -1.71 -0.42 10.03
N CYS A 102 -1.61 -1.43 10.88
CA CYS A 102 -0.99 -2.70 10.53
C CYS A 102 -1.53 -3.82 11.42
N SER A 103 -1.24 -5.08 11.10
CA SER A 103 -1.59 -6.19 11.99
C SER A 103 -0.82 -6.12 13.31
N LEU A 104 -1.29 -6.81 14.35
CA LEU A 104 -0.58 -6.88 15.63
C LEU A 104 0.86 -7.43 15.46
N CYS A 105 1.05 -8.47 14.65
CA CYS A 105 2.38 -9.02 14.36
C CYS A 105 3.29 -7.97 13.69
N THR A 106 2.81 -7.34 12.63
CA THR A 106 3.53 -6.29 11.90
C THR A 106 3.87 -5.10 12.81
N SER A 107 2.99 -4.75 13.74
CA SER A 107 3.23 -3.65 14.69
C SER A 107 4.45 -3.91 15.58
N HIS A 108 4.64 -5.15 16.05
CA HIS A 108 5.82 -5.52 16.82
C HIS A 108 7.09 -5.35 16.00
N ASP A 109 7.10 -5.82 14.75
CA ASP A 109 8.26 -5.70 13.87
C ASP A 109 8.59 -4.25 13.51
N VAL A 110 7.57 -3.42 13.28
CA VAL A 110 7.73 -1.98 13.05
C VAL A 110 8.39 -1.30 14.25
N ILE A 111 7.91 -1.57 15.47
CA ILE A 111 8.48 -1.00 16.70
C ILE A 111 9.94 -1.44 16.88
N VAL A 112 10.25 -2.72 16.63
CA VAL A 112 11.59 -3.27 16.81
C VAL A 112 12.56 -2.75 15.75
N LYS A 113 12.13 -2.65 14.49
CA LYS A 113 12.98 -2.17 13.37
C LYS A 113 13.18 -0.66 13.40
N PHE A 114 12.17 0.10 13.81
CA PHE A 114 12.18 1.57 13.80
C PHE A 114 11.81 2.22 15.14
N PRO A 115 12.46 1.86 16.26
CA PRO A 115 12.09 2.39 17.57
C PRO A 115 12.25 3.91 17.67
N TYR A 116 13.08 4.51 16.81
CA TYR A 116 13.32 5.95 16.76
C TYR A 116 12.25 6.74 15.97
N LEU A 117 11.41 6.06 15.18
CA LEU A 117 10.27 6.68 14.48
C LEU A 117 8.99 6.65 15.32
N ILE A 118 8.91 5.75 16.31
CA ILE A 118 7.71 5.57 17.12
C ILE A 118 7.63 6.64 18.22
N ASP A 119 6.50 7.35 18.25
CA ASP A 119 6.19 8.34 19.27
C ASP A 119 5.75 7.65 20.56
N ASN A 120 6.75 7.19 21.32
CA ASN A 120 6.58 6.62 22.65
C ASN A 120 6.48 7.75 23.68
N GLU A 121 5.29 8.28 23.91
CA GLU A 121 5.02 9.20 25.02
C GLU A 121 4.21 8.48 26.11
N PRO A 122 4.86 7.88 27.13
CA PRO A 122 4.23 7.85 28.45
C PRO A 122 4.34 9.25 29.05
N LEU A 123 3.20 9.83 29.47
CA LEU A 123 3.20 11.00 30.37
C LEU A 123 4.12 10.68 31.56
N PRO A 124 5.09 11.54 31.91
CA PRO A 124 5.96 11.26 33.05
C PRO A 124 5.11 11.15 34.32
N PRO A 125 5.19 10.04 35.06
CA PRO A 125 4.54 9.94 36.36
C PRO A 125 5.29 10.88 37.30
N SER A 126 4.79 12.10 37.46
CA SER A 126 5.27 13.10 38.42
C SER A 126 6.74 13.56 38.26
N GLY A 127 7.17 13.90 37.05
CA GLY A 127 8.48 14.53 36.81
C GLY A 127 8.43 15.55 35.68
N GLU A 128 9.15 16.66 35.82
CA GLU A 128 9.32 17.64 34.73
C GLU A 128 9.76 16.92 33.46
N ALA A 129 9.02 17.16 32.36
CA ALA A 129 9.36 16.62 31.06
C ALA A 129 10.76 17.13 30.67
N VAL A 130 11.75 16.23 30.66
CA VAL A 130 13.07 16.56 30.14
C VAL A 130 12.89 16.86 28.65
N PRO A 131 13.27 18.06 28.16
CA PRO A 131 13.16 18.39 26.75
C PRO A 131 13.99 17.39 25.94
N LYS A 132 13.33 16.55 25.14
CA LYS A 132 14.04 15.71 24.15
C LYS A 132 14.64 16.66 23.09
N PRO A 133 15.89 16.44 22.64
CA PRO A 133 16.44 17.24 21.55
C PRO A 133 15.59 17.04 20.29
N PHE A 134 15.39 18.12 19.53
CA PHE A 134 14.70 18.05 18.26
C PHE A 134 15.38 17.03 17.33
N ARG A 135 14.60 16.08 16.79
CA ARG A 135 15.06 15.11 15.81
C ARG A 135 14.29 15.30 14.52
N TRP A 136 15.02 15.41 13.40
CA TRP A 136 14.42 15.44 12.07
C TRP A 136 14.00 14.03 11.64
N THR A 137 13.01 13.45 12.33
CA THR A 137 12.46 12.12 12.08
C THR A 137 10.96 12.19 11.93
N ALA A 138 10.38 11.25 11.18
CA ALA A 138 8.95 11.06 11.20
C ALA A 138 8.51 10.74 12.64
N LYS A 139 7.32 11.21 13.02
CA LYS A 139 6.64 10.84 14.26
C LYS A 139 5.52 9.88 13.92
N LEU A 140 5.64 8.62 14.32
CA LEU A 140 4.70 7.56 13.94
C LEU A 140 4.03 6.98 15.19
N GLN A 141 2.75 6.65 15.07
CA GLN A 141 2.00 5.92 16.10
C GLN A 141 1.42 4.67 15.45
N VAL A 142 1.82 3.49 15.92
CA VAL A 142 1.19 2.24 15.48
C VAL A 142 -0.26 2.17 15.97
N ASP A 143 -1.16 1.79 15.06
CA ASP A 143 -2.60 1.68 15.30
C ASP A 143 -3.06 0.29 14.80
N PRO A 144 -2.87 -0.78 15.60
CA PRO A 144 -3.08 -2.14 15.11
C PRO A 144 -4.54 -2.42 14.74
N PHE A 145 -4.77 -3.11 13.62
CA PHE A 145 -6.08 -3.62 13.24
C PHE A 145 -6.20 -5.13 13.50
N ASN A 146 -7.44 -5.59 13.65
CA ASN A 146 -7.77 -7.02 13.63
C ASN A 146 -8.28 -7.43 12.24
N PRO A 147 -8.06 -8.68 11.80
CA PRO A 147 -8.68 -9.21 10.60
C PRO A 147 -10.20 -9.05 10.65
N TRP A 148 -10.82 -8.69 9.52
CA TRP A 148 -12.27 -8.55 9.37
C TRP A 148 -12.93 -7.43 10.19
N GLU A 149 -12.15 -6.64 10.94
CA GLU A 149 -12.62 -5.46 11.66
C GLU A 149 -12.21 -4.20 10.90
N PRO A 150 -13.18 -3.38 10.42
CA PRO A 150 -12.84 -2.19 9.67
C PRO A 150 -12.20 -1.12 10.58
N PHE A 151 -11.26 -0.38 10.02
CA PHE A 151 -10.68 0.81 10.61
C PHE A 151 -10.82 1.99 9.66
N GLU A 152 -10.60 3.20 10.16
CA GLU A 152 -10.67 4.42 9.38
C GLU A 152 -9.31 5.10 9.30
N ALA A 153 -8.95 5.56 8.11
CA ALA A 153 -7.77 6.38 7.87
C ALA A 153 -8.16 7.51 6.90
N CYS A 154 -8.04 8.77 7.35
CA CYS A 154 -8.32 9.95 6.52
C CYS A 154 -9.76 9.96 5.93
N ASP A 155 -10.75 9.63 6.76
CA ASP A 155 -12.17 9.48 6.40
C ASP A 155 -12.44 8.40 5.34
N ILE A 156 -11.52 7.44 5.19
CA ILE A 156 -11.69 6.28 4.30
C ILE A 156 -11.73 5.04 5.18
N LYS A 157 -12.79 4.25 5.05
CA LYS A 157 -12.94 2.98 5.72
C LYS A 157 -12.19 1.89 4.97
N PHE A 158 -11.26 1.24 5.68
CA PHE A 158 -10.53 0.07 5.22
C PHE A 158 -11.05 -1.17 5.94
N LEU A 159 -11.33 -2.22 5.20
CA LEU A 159 -11.61 -3.54 5.74
C LEU A 159 -10.41 -4.47 5.45
N PRO A 160 -9.58 -4.77 6.46
CA PRO A 160 -8.47 -5.71 6.31
C PRO A 160 -8.99 -7.15 6.28
N PHE A 161 -8.41 -7.98 5.42
CA PHE A 161 -8.68 -9.41 5.37
C PHE A 161 -7.39 -10.21 5.12
N PRO A 162 -7.26 -11.41 5.72
CA PRO A 162 -6.03 -12.19 5.64
C PRO A 162 -5.85 -12.84 4.26
N VAL A 163 -4.60 -12.87 3.82
CA VAL A 163 -4.12 -13.69 2.69
C VAL A 163 -2.81 -14.38 3.09
N ILE A 164 -2.44 -15.46 2.40
CA ILE A 164 -1.23 -16.22 2.72
C ILE A 164 -0.11 -15.76 1.80
N HIS A 165 1.04 -15.42 2.38
CA HIS A 165 2.26 -15.00 1.67
C HIS A 165 3.41 -15.94 2.04
N GLY A 166 3.30 -17.19 1.58
CA GLY A 166 4.16 -18.29 2.01
C GLY A 166 3.58 -19.09 3.17
N ALA A 167 3.96 -20.36 3.24
CA ALA A 167 3.47 -21.27 4.26
C ALA A 167 3.74 -20.74 5.68
N GLY A 168 2.68 -20.55 6.46
CA GLY A 168 2.77 -20.06 7.84
C GLY A 168 2.93 -18.54 7.98
N TYR A 169 2.86 -17.77 6.90
CA TYR A 169 2.97 -16.32 6.94
C TYR A 169 1.71 -15.65 6.36
N THR A 170 1.14 -14.73 7.12
CA THR A 170 -0.08 -14.00 6.77
C THR A 170 0.26 -12.56 6.38
N SER A 171 -0.17 -12.17 5.19
CA SER A 171 -0.24 -10.78 4.74
C SER A 171 -1.71 -10.32 4.76
N PHE A 172 -1.97 -9.04 4.49
CA PHE A 172 -3.31 -8.49 4.46
C PHE A 172 -3.64 -7.86 3.12
N GLY A 173 -4.82 -8.22 2.61
CA GLY A 173 -5.52 -7.42 1.61
C GLY A 173 -6.48 -6.44 2.26
N PHE A 174 -6.94 -5.46 1.48
CA PHE A 174 -7.83 -4.40 1.94
C PHE A 174 -8.96 -4.16 0.94
N GLU A 175 -10.19 -4.05 1.44
CA GLU A 175 -11.33 -3.51 0.71
C GLU A 175 -11.62 -2.08 1.20
N PHE A 176 -11.79 -1.12 0.28
CA PHE A 176 -12.08 0.28 0.60
C PHE A 176 -12.81 1.01 -0.54
N GLY A 177 -13.27 2.25 -0.28
CA GLY A 177 -13.92 3.14 -1.26
C GLY A 177 -15.45 3.20 -1.18
N SER A 178 -16.05 2.61 -0.14
CA SER A 178 -17.51 2.56 0.02
C SER A 178 -18.17 3.95 0.10
N GLU A 179 -17.43 4.95 0.57
CA GLU A 179 -17.82 6.35 0.74
C GLU A 179 -18.12 7.02 -0.61
N VAL A 180 -17.46 6.56 -1.68
CA VAL A 180 -17.64 7.04 -3.06
C VAL A 180 -18.44 6.05 -3.91
N GLY A 181 -19.11 5.07 -3.27
CA GLY A 181 -19.91 4.07 -3.96
C GLY A 181 -19.08 3.11 -4.82
N ALA A 182 -17.80 2.94 -4.50
CA ALA A 182 -16.89 2.03 -5.20
C ALA A 182 -16.42 0.90 -4.28
N ARG A 183 -16.19 -0.28 -4.86
CA ARG A 183 -15.56 -1.41 -4.17
C ARG A 183 -14.17 -1.64 -4.77
N PHE A 184 -13.14 -1.07 -4.13
CA PHE A 184 -11.75 -1.33 -4.46
C PHE A 184 -11.21 -2.44 -3.56
N VAL A 185 -10.49 -3.39 -4.15
CA VAL A 185 -9.80 -4.48 -3.43
C VAL A 185 -8.33 -4.47 -3.80
N TYR A 186 -7.46 -4.37 -2.80
CA TYR A 186 -6.00 -4.45 -2.94
C TYR A 186 -5.46 -5.69 -2.26
N ILE A 187 -4.68 -6.50 -2.97
CA ILE A 187 -4.01 -7.68 -2.44
C ILE A 187 -2.57 -7.70 -2.97
N SER A 188 -1.62 -7.19 -2.18
CA SER A 188 -0.19 -7.40 -2.45
C SER A 188 0.27 -8.74 -1.90
N ASP A 189 1.40 -9.24 -2.43
CA ASP A 189 2.20 -10.33 -1.85
C ASP A 189 1.33 -11.51 -1.38
N VAL A 190 0.90 -12.35 -2.31
CA VAL A 190 -0.02 -13.46 -2.00
C VAL A 190 0.38 -14.71 -2.74
N SER A 191 0.55 -15.84 -2.04
CA SER A 191 0.65 -17.18 -2.62
C SER A 191 -0.68 -17.92 -2.64
N GLU A 192 -1.55 -17.66 -1.65
CA GLU A 192 -2.82 -18.36 -1.49
C GLU A 192 -3.87 -17.44 -0.86
N ILE A 193 -5.11 -17.53 -1.35
CA ILE A 193 -6.26 -16.83 -0.79
C ILE A 193 -7.05 -17.86 0.04
N PRO A 194 -7.17 -17.71 1.37
CA PRO A 194 -7.94 -18.62 2.21
C PRO A 194 -9.41 -18.72 1.79
N ASP A 195 -10.06 -19.85 2.07
CA ASP A 195 -11.47 -20.08 1.71
C ASP A 195 -12.42 -19.02 2.30
N GLU A 196 -12.17 -18.55 3.52
CA GLU A 196 -12.92 -17.43 4.12
C GLU A 196 -12.79 -16.14 3.31
N THR A 197 -11.58 -15.84 2.82
CA THR A 197 -11.32 -14.68 1.96
C THR A 197 -11.95 -14.86 0.59
N LYS A 198 -11.91 -16.06 0.02
CA LYS A 198 -12.63 -16.35 -1.23
C LYS A 198 -14.14 -16.20 -1.08
N ALA A 199 -14.71 -16.64 0.05
CA ALA A 199 -16.13 -16.49 0.33
C ALA A 199 -16.52 -15.01 0.45
N PHE A 200 -15.70 -14.20 1.13
CA PHE A 200 -15.88 -12.76 1.22
C PHE A 200 -15.80 -12.04 -0.14
N LEU A 201 -14.81 -12.40 -0.98
CA LEU A 201 -14.63 -11.80 -2.31
C LEU A 201 -15.78 -12.19 -3.26
N ASN A 202 -16.31 -13.40 -3.12
CA ASN A 202 -17.44 -13.93 -3.91
C ASN A 202 -18.83 -13.64 -3.30
N ASP A 203 -18.93 -12.89 -2.19
CA ASP A 203 -20.21 -12.67 -1.52
C ASP A 203 -21.22 -11.96 -2.45
N ALA A 204 -22.28 -12.69 -2.82
CA ALA A 204 -23.30 -12.23 -3.74
C ALA A 204 -24.18 -11.09 -3.16
N ASN A 205 -24.13 -10.86 -1.85
CA ASN A 205 -24.82 -9.74 -1.20
C ASN A 205 -24.02 -8.43 -1.29
N LYS A 206 -22.75 -8.50 -1.70
CA LYS A 206 -21.89 -7.33 -1.88
C LYS A 206 -21.94 -6.85 -3.33
N PRO A 207 -21.74 -5.55 -3.58
CA PRO A 207 -21.57 -5.06 -4.94
C PRO A 207 -20.37 -5.75 -5.60
N GLN A 208 -20.43 -5.88 -6.92
CA GLN A 208 -19.32 -6.38 -7.72
C GLN A 208 -18.06 -5.53 -7.45
N ILE A 209 -16.89 -6.17 -7.37
CA ILE A 209 -15.62 -5.46 -7.21
C ILE A 209 -15.39 -4.57 -8.44
N ASP A 210 -15.28 -3.26 -8.25
CA ASP A 210 -15.02 -2.31 -9.33
C ASP A 210 -13.58 -2.44 -9.82
N VAL A 211 -12.64 -2.55 -8.89
CA VAL A 211 -11.22 -2.74 -9.19
C VAL A 211 -10.62 -3.73 -8.21
N LEU A 212 -10.03 -4.81 -8.74
CA LEU A 212 -9.16 -5.71 -7.99
C LEU A 212 -7.73 -5.48 -8.46
N LEU A 213 -6.87 -4.97 -7.57
CA LEU A 213 -5.43 -4.85 -7.77
C LEU A 213 -4.73 -5.98 -7.01
N ILE A 214 -4.11 -6.92 -7.71
CA ILE A 214 -3.57 -8.15 -7.13
C ILE A 214 -2.16 -8.48 -7.62
N ASP A 215 -1.35 -9.06 -6.73
CA ASP A 215 -0.01 -9.57 -7.01
C ASP A 215 0.01 -10.68 -8.08
N ALA A 216 0.96 -10.58 -9.01
CA ALA A 216 1.27 -11.59 -10.02
C ALA A 216 2.78 -11.57 -10.32
N LEU A 217 3.57 -12.36 -9.59
CA LEU A 217 5.03 -12.28 -9.65
C LEU A 217 5.62 -12.76 -10.98
N TYR A 218 5.18 -13.92 -11.46
CA TYR A 218 5.67 -14.53 -12.70
C TYR A 218 4.53 -14.80 -13.67
N LEU A 219 4.85 -14.94 -14.96
CA LEU A 219 3.88 -15.37 -15.96
C LEU A 219 3.44 -16.81 -15.70
N GLU A 220 4.40 -17.73 -15.57
CA GLU A 220 4.12 -19.18 -15.46
C GLU A 220 4.83 -19.84 -14.27
N LYS A 221 6.02 -19.36 -13.89
CA LYS A 221 6.83 -20.02 -12.84
C LYS A 221 6.09 -20.03 -11.51
N TYR A 222 6.08 -21.20 -10.87
CA TYR A 222 5.64 -21.31 -9.48
C TYR A 222 6.57 -20.55 -8.54
N HIS A 223 6.00 -19.97 -7.50
CA HIS A 223 6.74 -19.41 -6.37
C HIS A 223 6.04 -19.78 -5.06
N SER A 224 6.80 -20.06 -4.01
CA SER A 224 6.22 -20.50 -2.74
C SER A 224 5.52 -19.40 -1.96
N THR A 225 5.81 -18.13 -2.26
CA THR A 225 5.24 -16.97 -1.54
C THR A 225 4.41 -16.03 -2.43
N HIS A 226 4.33 -16.28 -3.73
CA HIS A 226 3.58 -15.43 -4.67
C HIS A 226 2.81 -16.24 -5.70
N MET A 227 1.67 -15.72 -6.14
CA MET A 227 0.90 -16.24 -7.25
C MET A 227 1.59 -15.88 -8.57
N ASN A 228 1.52 -16.81 -9.53
CA ASN A 228 1.79 -16.49 -10.93
C ASN A 228 0.50 -16.01 -11.61
N LEU A 229 0.64 -15.46 -12.82
CA LEU A 229 -0.49 -14.96 -13.61
C LEU A 229 -1.57 -16.02 -13.83
N GLN A 230 -1.19 -17.26 -14.10
CA GLN A 230 -2.16 -18.34 -14.29
C GLN A 230 -3.07 -18.50 -13.06
N LYS A 231 -2.48 -18.58 -11.87
CA LYS A 231 -3.20 -18.73 -10.61
C LYS A 231 -4.10 -17.53 -10.34
N VAL A 232 -3.62 -16.31 -10.59
CA VAL A 232 -4.43 -15.10 -10.49
C VAL A 232 -5.66 -15.18 -11.40
N MET A 233 -5.49 -15.58 -12.67
CA MET A 233 -6.62 -15.73 -13.59
C MET A 233 -7.59 -16.83 -13.17
N GLU A 234 -7.11 -17.93 -12.58
CA GLU A 234 -7.97 -19.01 -12.07
C GLU A 234 -8.85 -18.54 -10.91
N GLU A 235 -8.29 -17.83 -9.93
CA GLU A 235 -9.05 -17.31 -8.79
C GLU A 235 -10.04 -16.22 -9.23
N THR A 236 -9.60 -15.29 -10.07
CA THR A 236 -10.37 -14.08 -10.43
C THR A 236 -11.52 -14.33 -11.40
N VAL A 237 -11.54 -15.46 -12.12
CA VAL A 237 -12.72 -15.90 -12.90
C VAL A 237 -13.96 -16.07 -12.00
N THR A 238 -13.77 -16.39 -10.73
CA THR A 238 -14.88 -16.49 -9.77
C THR A 238 -15.29 -15.11 -9.25
N PHE A 239 -14.32 -14.28 -8.84
CA PHE A 239 -14.56 -12.96 -8.27
C PHE A 239 -15.18 -11.96 -9.28
N LYS A 240 -14.86 -12.13 -10.57
CA LYS A 240 -15.34 -11.31 -11.70
C LYS A 240 -15.31 -9.80 -11.44
N PRO A 241 -14.14 -9.20 -11.11
CA PRO A 241 -14.05 -7.76 -10.96
C PRO A 241 -14.31 -7.05 -12.29
N LYS A 242 -14.84 -5.82 -12.26
CA LYS A 242 -15.02 -5.01 -13.48
C LYS A 242 -13.69 -4.65 -14.13
N ARG A 243 -12.64 -4.46 -13.32
CA ARG A 243 -11.24 -4.29 -13.75
C ARG A 243 -10.32 -5.11 -12.85
N LEU A 244 -9.47 -5.92 -13.46
CA LEU A 244 -8.42 -6.69 -12.82
C LEU A 244 -7.07 -6.06 -13.16
N LEU A 245 -6.34 -5.61 -12.16
CA LEU A 245 -5.07 -4.93 -12.31
C LEU A 245 -3.97 -5.76 -11.66
N LEU A 246 -2.84 -5.91 -12.35
CA LEU A 246 -1.71 -6.69 -11.84
C LEU A 246 -0.65 -5.79 -11.19
N THR A 247 -0.19 -6.16 -10.00
CA THR A 247 1.00 -5.60 -9.31
C THR A 247 2.01 -6.69 -8.99
N GLY A 248 3.14 -6.37 -8.34
CA GLY A 248 4.17 -7.34 -7.92
C GLY A 248 4.92 -8.02 -9.07
N MET A 249 4.67 -7.60 -10.31
CA MET A 249 5.22 -8.22 -11.52
C MET A 249 6.74 -8.12 -11.60
N SER A 250 7.40 -9.27 -11.69
CA SER A 250 8.84 -9.38 -11.93
C SER A 250 9.25 -8.94 -13.35
N HIS A 251 10.54 -9.07 -13.64
CA HIS A 251 11.09 -8.88 -14.99
C HIS A 251 10.66 -9.97 -15.98
N ASP A 252 9.87 -10.99 -15.60
CA ASP A 252 9.26 -11.86 -16.61
C ASP A 252 8.20 -11.11 -17.43
N PHE A 253 7.61 -10.04 -16.86
CA PHE A 253 6.60 -9.22 -17.52
C PHE A 253 7.20 -8.03 -18.28
N ASP A 254 7.34 -8.15 -19.59
CA ASP A 254 7.51 -7.01 -20.51
C ASP A 254 6.18 -6.31 -20.81
N TYR A 255 6.05 -5.03 -20.48
CA TYR A 255 4.81 -4.26 -20.53
C TYR A 255 4.21 -4.14 -21.95
N PRO A 256 4.94 -3.69 -22.99
CA PRO A 256 4.36 -3.55 -24.33
C PRO A 256 3.88 -4.88 -24.92
N LYS A 257 4.66 -5.94 -24.72
CA LYS A 257 4.33 -7.30 -25.19
C LYS A 257 3.15 -7.89 -24.42
N HIS A 258 3.31 -8.04 -23.11
CA HIS A 258 2.35 -8.80 -22.32
C HIS A 258 1.05 -8.03 -22.06
N SER A 259 1.01 -6.70 -22.16
CA SER A 259 -0.27 -5.97 -22.12
C SER A 259 -1.21 -6.40 -23.26
N ILE A 260 -0.68 -6.65 -24.46
CA ILE A 260 -1.48 -7.12 -25.61
C ILE A 260 -1.94 -8.56 -25.42
N GLU A 261 -1.04 -9.41 -24.91
CA GLU A 261 -1.32 -10.83 -24.67
C GLU A 261 -2.37 -11.01 -23.56
N LEU A 262 -2.22 -10.28 -22.46
CA LEU A 262 -3.14 -10.28 -21.32
C LEU A 262 -4.55 -9.86 -21.72
N LEU A 263 -4.70 -8.83 -22.55
CA LEU A 263 -6.03 -8.43 -23.04
C LEU A 263 -6.74 -9.57 -23.79
N LYS A 264 -6.01 -10.33 -24.62
CA LYS A 264 -6.57 -11.48 -25.35
C LYS A 264 -6.92 -12.63 -24.40
N MET A 265 -6.01 -12.97 -23.48
CA MET A 265 -6.20 -14.05 -22.50
C MET A 265 -7.36 -13.76 -21.55
N GLY A 266 -7.45 -12.52 -21.06
CA GLY A 266 -8.52 -12.05 -20.18
C GLY A 266 -9.88 -12.07 -20.87
N HIS A 267 -9.97 -11.54 -22.10
CA HIS A 267 -11.22 -11.56 -22.86
C HIS A 267 -11.77 -12.99 -23.03
N GLY A 268 -10.91 -13.97 -23.32
CA GLY A 268 -11.29 -15.39 -23.39
C GLY A 268 -11.84 -15.98 -22.08
N LYS A 269 -11.56 -15.34 -20.94
CA LYS A 269 -12.03 -15.72 -19.60
C LYS A 269 -13.10 -14.79 -19.04
N GLY A 270 -13.57 -13.79 -19.81
CA GLY A 270 -14.51 -12.77 -19.34
C GLY A 270 -13.90 -11.80 -18.32
N LEU A 271 -12.58 -11.63 -18.33
CA LEU A 271 -11.84 -10.73 -17.45
C LEU A 271 -11.31 -9.52 -18.23
N ASN A 272 -11.49 -8.32 -17.66
CA ASN A 272 -10.81 -7.12 -18.12
C ASN A 272 -9.51 -6.96 -17.31
N ILE A 273 -8.42 -7.55 -17.81
CA ILE A 273 -7.12 -7.62 -17.13
C ILE A 273 -6.12 -6.63 -17.73
N GLU A 274 -5.42 -5.90 -16.88
CA GLU A 274 -4.43 -4.88 -17.28
C GLU A 274 -3.17 -4.96 -16.42
N MET A 275 -2.00 -4.77 -17.04
CA MET A 275 -0.76 -4.52 -16.29
C MET A 275 -0.75 -3.09 -15.77
N THR A 276 -0.40 -2.93 -14.50
CA THR A 276 -0.13 -1.60 -13.94
C THR A 276 1.28 -1.11 -14.27
N TYR A 277 1.49 0.19 -14.04
CA TYR A 277 2.78 0.86 -14.14
C TYR A 277 2.83 1.98 -13.12
N ASP A 278 4.03 2.35 -12.68
CA ASP A 278 4.23 3.43 -11.71
C ASP A 278 3.53 4.72 -12.16
N GLY A 279 2.63 5.25 -11.33
CA GLY A 279 1.88 6.46 -11.62
C GLY A 279 0.59 6.28 -12.42
N LEU A 280 0.14 5.04 -12.66
CA LEU A 280 -1.25 4.77 -13.05
C LEU A 280 -2.21 5.41 -12.04
N ARG A 281 -3.27 6.04 -12.53
CA ARG A 281 -4.28 6.73 -11.70
C ARG A 281 -5.67 6.21 -12.03
N ILE A 282 -6.46 6.04 -10.99
CA ILE A 282 -7.87 5.69 -11.09
C ILE A 282 -8.62 6.71 -10.25
N ALA A 283 -9.63 7.33 -10.85
CA ALA A 283 -10.52 8.25 -10.17
C ALA A 283 -11.89 7.58 -10.08
N PHE A 284 -12.50 7.71 -8.91
CA PHE A 284 -13.90 7.38 -8.70
C PHE A 284 -14.71 8.69 -8.66
N PRO A 285 -16.01 8.63 -8.99
CA PRO A 285 -16.90 9.80 -8.96
C PRO A 285 -16.89 10.55 -7.62
#